data_AF-A0A660YW35-F1
#
_entry.id   AF-A0A660YW35-F1
#
_cell.length_a   1.000
_cell.length_b   1.000
_cell.length_c   1.000
_cell.angle_alpha   90.00
_cell.angle_beta   90.00
_cell.angle_gamma   90.00
#
_symmetry.space_group_name_H-M   'P 1'
#
loop_
_entity.id
_entity.type
_entity.pdbx_description
1 polymer ?
#
loop_
_entity_poly.entity_id
_entity_poly.type
_entity_poly.pdbx_seq_one_letter_code
_entity_poly.pdbx_strand_id
1 'polypeptide(L)'
;MKGNKVKIIFISTIAILFLVTMANAQTSVSGPVSGVWILTGSPYNVIGDIEIQNGQSLIIEPGVEVNFQGHYKFFVNGNLQAVGTEADTIFFTTDDQVTGWGGIRIDSYEISNL
;
A
#
# COMPACT_ATOMS: atom_id res chain seq x y z
N MET A 1 31.94 -17.75 -41.29
CA MET A 1 31.07 -16.61 -40.89
C MET A 1 29.74 -17.01 -40.22
N LYS A 2 29.56 -18.23 -39.67
CA LYS A 2 28.31 -18.65 -38.98
C LYS A 2 28.30 -18.48 -37.45
N GLY A 3 29.46 -18.37 -36.79
CA GLY A 3 29.56 -18.36 -35.32
C GLY A 3 29.17 -17.05 -34.61
N ASN A 4 29.23 -15.90 -35.28
CA ASN A 4 29.00 -14.60 -34.62
C ASN A 4 27.51 -14.25 -34.53
N LYS A 5 26.68 -14.72 -35.47
CA LYS A 5 25.24 -14.44 -35.47
C LYS A 5 24.52 -15.12 -34.30
N VAL A 6 24.90 -16.36 -33.97
CA VAL A 6 24.33 -17.11 -32.84
C VAL A 6 24.72 -16.48 -31.50
N LYS A 7 25.98 -16.07 -31.33
CA LYS A 7 26.43 -15.35 -30.13
C LYS A 7 25.71 -14.01 -29.95
N ILE A 8 25.51 -13.24 -31.02
CA ILE A 8 24.77 -11.97 -30.96
C ILE A 8 23.29 -12.21 -30.61
N ILE A 9 22.62 -13.19 -31.22
CA ILE A 9 21.23 -13.53 -30.90
C ILE A 9 21.10 -13.95 -29.41
N PHE A 10 22.03 -14.78 -28.91
CA PHE A 10 22.02 -15.25 -27.52
C PHE A 10 22.26 -14.10 -26.51
N ILE A 11 23.20 -13.20 -26.81
CA ILE A 11 23.49 -12.00 -26.00
C ILE A 11 22.30 -11.04 -26.03
N SER A 12 21.67 -10.84 -27.20
CA SER A 12 20.48 -10.01 -27.34
C SER A 12 19.27 -10.56 -26.57
N THR A 13 19.03 -11.88 -26.58
CA THR A 13 17.95 -12.49 -25.79
C THR A 13 18.18 -12.38 -24.28
N ILE A 14 19.43 -12.52 -23.80
CA ILE A 14 19.76 -12.36 -22.38
C ILE A 14 19.63 -10.89 -21.94
N ALA A 15 20.04 -9.93 -22.78
CA ALA A 15 19.87 -8.50 -22.51
C ALA A 15 18.39 -8.06 -22.50
N ILE A 16 17.55 -8.67 -23.35
CA ILE A 16 16.10 -8.46 -23.36
C ILE A 16 15.42 -9.10 -22.14
N LEU A 17 15.94 -10.23 -21.64
CA LEU A 17 15.44 -10.86 -20.40
C LEU A 17 15.82 -10.08 -19.13
N PHE A 18 16.92 -9.34 -19.16
CA PHE A 18 17.35 -8.46 -18.06
C PHE A 18 16.61 -7.10 -18.03
N LEU A 19 15.87 -6.78 -19.10
CA LEU A 19 14.97 -5.62 -19.19
C LEU A 19 13.56 -5.91 -18.63
N VAL A 20 13.32 -7.12 -18.11
CA VAL A 20 12.10 -7.40 -17.34
C VAL A 20 12.21 -6.64 -16.03
N THR A 21 11.74 -5.39 -16.03
CA THR A 21 11.75 -4.51 -14.87
C THR A 21 10.95 -5.15 -13.76
N MET A 22 11.50 -5.17 -12.55
CA MET A 22 10.81 -5.53 -11.32
C MET A 22 9.62 -4.55 -11.16
N ALA A 23 8.44 -4.95 -11.62
CA ALA A 23 7.22 -4.22 -11.34
C ALA A 23 6.85 -4.50 -9.88
N ASN A 24 7.07 -3.53 -8.99
CA ASN A 24 6.63 -3.61 -7.61
C ASN A 24 5.13 -3.30 -7.56
N ALA A 25 4.35 -4.15 -6.88
CA ALA A 25 2.90 -4.01 -6.74
C ALA A 25 2.46 -2.94 -5.73
N GLN A 26 3.38 -2.06 -5.31
CA GLN A 26 3.12 -1.03 -4.31
C GLN A 26 2.17 0.05 -4.82
N THR A 27 1.28 0.51 -3.95
CA THR A 27 0.29 1.56 -4.24
C THR A 27 0.60 2.80 -3.41
N SER A 28 0.92 3.93 -4.04
CA SER A 28 1.11 5.20 -3.31
C SER A 28 -0.22 5.89 -3.05
N VAL A 29 -0.48 6.29 -1.80
CA VAL A 29 -1.73 6.95 -1.38
C VAL A 29 -1.48 8.20 -0.54
N SER A 30 -2.36 9.19 -0.68
CA SER A 30 -2.45 10.39 0.16
C SER A 30 -3.83 11.03 -0.01
N GLY A 31 -4.24 11.86 0.95
CA GLY A 31 -5.54 12.54 0.92
C GLY A 31 -6.73 11.61 1.17
N PRO A 32 -7.92 11.92 0.63
CA PRO A 32 -9.11 11.10 0.82
C PRO A 32 -8.93 9.68 0.25
N VAL A 33 -9.22 8.66 1.06
CA VAL A 33 -9.16 7.25 0.68
C VAL A 33 -10.49 6.54 0.97
N SER A 34 -10.84 5.59 0.10
CA SER A 34 -12.06 4.76 0.22
C SER A 34 -11.93 3.51 -0.65
N GLY A 35 -12.87 2.57 -0.51
CA GLY A 35 -12.93 1.35 -1.31
C GLY A 35 -12.33 0.14 -0.60
N VAL A 36 -11.67 -0.73 -1.36
CA VAL A 36 -11.09 -1.98 -0.85
C VAL A 36 -9.58 -1.98 -1.15
N TRP A 37 -8.78 -2.17 -0.10
CA TRP A 37 -7.36 -2.43 -0.20
C TRP A 37 -7.11 -3.93 -0.10
N ILE A 38 -6.43 -4.47 -1.12
CA ILE A 38 -6.25 -5.91 -1.33
C ILE A 38 -4.76 -6.25 -1.36
N LEU A 39 -4.42 -7.52 -1.09
CA LEU A 39 -3.03 -7.97 -1.01
C LEU A 39 -2.19 -7.65 -2.26
N THR A 40 -2.79 -7.72 -3.46
CA THR A 40 -2.07 -7.43 -4.71
C THR A 40 -1.74 -5.95 -4.91
N GLY A 41 -2.29 -5.05 -4.10
CA GLY A 41 -1.92 -3.63 -4.06
C GLY A 41 -0.94 -3.28 -2.94
N SER A 42 -0.56 -4.27 -2.13
CA SER A 42 0.33 -4.11 -0.98
C SER A 42 1.80 -4.03 -1.43
N PRO A 43 2.66 -3.22 -0.76
CA PRO A 43 2.29 -2.30 0.30
C PRO A 43 1.55 -1.05 -0.21
N TYR A 44 0.62 -0.56 0.60
CA TYR A 44 0.04 0.77 0.43
C TYR A 44 0.97 1.78 1.10
N ASN A 45 1.74 2.50 0.28
CA ASN A 45 2.72 3.50 0.73
C ASN A 45 2.01 4.84 0.96
N VAL A 46 1.87 5.21 2.23
CA VAL A 46 1.26 6.47 2.64
C VAL A 46 2.29 7.59 2.54
N ILE A 47 2.15 8.43 1.52
CA ILE A 47 3.08 9.52 1.16
C ILE A 47 2.58 10.92 1.56
N GLY A 48 1.55 10.95 2.40
CA GLY A 48 0.89 12.13 2.96
C GLY A 48 -0.20 11.69 3.93
N ASP A 49 -0.77 12.60 4.71
CA ASP A 49 -1.92 12.27 5.55
C ASP A 49 -3.04 11.63 4.71
N ILE A 50 -3.69 10.60 5.26
CA ILE A 50 -4.84 9.95 4.62
C ILE A 50 -6.09 10.10 5.48
N GLU A 51 -7.24 10.18 4.83
CA GLU A 51 -8.52 10.36 5.50
C GLU A 51 -9.62 9.49 4.87
N ILE A 52 -10.35 8.72 5.68
CA ILE A 52 -11.66 8.22 5.27
C ILE A 52 -12.67 9.31 5.62
N GLN A 53 -13.21 9.97 4.61
CA GLN A 53 -14.20 11.04 4.80
C GLN A 53 -15.52 10.51 5.36
N ASN A 54 -16.31 11.40 5.96
CA ASN A 54 -17.65 11.07 6.46
C ASN A 54 -18.52 10.46 5.33
N GLY A 55 -19.25 9.39 5.64
CA GLY A 55 -20.08 8.65 4.68
C GLY A 55 -19.31 7.75 3.72
N GLN A 56 -17.97 7.75 3.76
CA GLN A 56 -17.13 6.82 3.00
C GLN A 56 -16.71 5.63 3.86
N SER A 57 -16.24 4.58 3.19
CA SER A 57 -15.73 3.38 3.84
C SER A 57 -14.43 2.92 3.19
N LEU A 58 -13.51 2.42 4.01
CA LEU A 58 -12.32 1.70 3.58
C LEU A 58 -12.31 0.32 4.22
N ILE A 59 -12.23 -0.71 3.39
CA ILE A 59 -12.01 -2.09 3.80
C ILE A 59 -10.55 -2.42 3.50
N ILE A 60 -9.82 -2.90 4.50
CA ILE A 60 -8.46 -3.40 4.35
C ILE A 60 -8.50 -4.91 4.56
N GLU A 61 -8.17 -5.67 3.52
CA GLU A 61 -8.20 -7.14 3.56
C GLU A 61 -7.05 -7.72 4.40
N PRO A 62 -7.20 -8.94 4.93
CA PRO A 62 -6.12 -9.67 5.60
C PRO A 62 -4.83 -9.71 4.78
N GLY A 63 -3.68 -9.58 5.45
CA GLY A 63 -2.35 -9.64 4.83
C GLY A 63 -1.88 -8.33 4.17
N VAL A 64 -2.71 -7.29 4.13
CA VAL A 64 -2.31 -5.98 3.60
C VAL A 64 -1.32 -5.27 4.54
N GLU A 65 -0.28 -4.71 3.95
CA GLU A 65 0.67 -3.81 4.60
C GLU A 65 0.36 -2.36 4.21
N VAL A 66 0.25 -1.50 5.21
CA VAL A 66 0.10 -0.04 5.10
C VAL A 66 1.37 0.59 5.67
N ASN A 67 2.24 1.06 4.77
CA ASN A 67 3.56 1.57 5.13
C ASN A 67 3.59 3.10 5.06
N PHE A 68 3.75 3.76 6.20
CA PHE A 68 3.83 5.21 6.30
C PHE A 68 5.25 5.70 6.00
N GLN A 69 5.39 6.43 4.89
CA GLN A 69 6.67 6.92 4.36
C GLN A 69 7.11 8.26 4.99
N GLY A 70 6.52 8.61 6.13
CA GLY A 70 6.79 9.82 6.89
C GLY A 70 5.91 9.89 8.13
N HIS A 71 6.01 10.99 8.88
CA HIS A 71 5.24 11.22 10.10
C HIS A 71 3.78 11.65 9.81
N TYR A 72 3.11 10.88 8.96
CA TYR A 72 1.74 11.12 8.50
C TYR A 72 0.71 10.43 9.38
N LYS A 73 -0.49 10.99 9.43
CA LYS A 73 -1.62 10.48 10.22
C LYS A 73 -2.65 9.78 9.33
N PHE A 74 -3.40 8.88 9.94
CA PHE A 74 -4.58 8.29 9.35
C PHE A 74 -5.83 8.75 10.09
N PHE A 75 -6.61 9.62 9.47
CA PHE A 75 -7.87 10.13 10.00
C PHE A 75 -9.04 9.23 9.55
N VAL A 76 -9.82 8.76 10.51
CA VAL A 76 -11.00 7.92 10.27
C VAL A 76 -12.24 8.71 10.70
N ASN A 77 -12.79 9.48 9.75
CA ASN A 77 -14.04 10.23 9.92
C ASN A 77 -15.26 9.48 9.33
N GLY A 78 -15.02 8.45 8.51
CA GLY A 78 -16.02 7.50 8.02
C GLY A 78 -15.86 6.12 8.66
N ASN A 79 -16.02 5.06 7.86
CA ASN A 79 -15.93 3.68 8.35
C ASN A 79 -14.61 3.02 7.93
N LEU A 80 -13.86 2.48 8.90
CA LEU A 80 -12.70 1.63 8.66
C LEU A 80 -13.02 0.18 9.07
N GLN A 81 -12.92 -0.74 8.12
CA GLN A 81 -12.98 -2.18 8.38
C GLN A 81 -11.61 -2.79 8.07
N ALA A 82 -10.83 -3.09 9.11
CA ALA A 82 -9.53 -3.74 9.00
C ALA A 82 -9.49 -4.97 9.91
N VAL A 83 -10.04 -6.09 9.43
CA VAL A 83 -10.18 -7.33 10.20
C VAL A 83 -9.25 -8.39 9.62
N GLY A 84 -8.05 -8.50 10.18
CA GLY A 84 -7.07 -9.54 9.84
C GLY A 84 -7.40 -10.90 10.48
N THR A 85 -6.57 -11.89 10.19
CA THR A 85 -6.57 -13.20 10.87
C THR A 85 -5.22 -13.46 11.54
N GLU A 86 -5.13 -14.47 12.41
CA GLU A 86 -3.84 -14.89 12.99
C GLU A 86 -2.84 -15.33 11.91
N ALA A 87 -3.33 -15.93 10.82
CA ALA A 87 -2.49 -16.32 9.69
C ALA A 87 -2.09 -15.11 8.80
N ASP A 88 -2.99 -14.15 8.65
CA ASP A 88 -2.87 -13.00 7.75
C ASP A 88 -3.22 -11.70 8.47
N THR A 89 -2.26 -11.17 9.22
CA THR A 89 -2.41 -9.90 9.96
C THR A 89 -2.33 -8.70 9.03
N ILE A 90 -3.07 -7.62 9.35
CA ILE A 90 -2.93 -6.31 8.69
C ILE A 90 -1.86 -5.51 9.42
N PHE A 91 -0.84 -5.05 8.70
CA PHE A 91 0.30 -4.34 9.29
C PHE A 91 0.25 -2.84 8.96
N PHE A 92 0.05 -2.01 9.99
CA PHE A 92 0.33 -0.57 9.91
C PHE A 92 1.76 -0.34 10.40
N THR A 93 2.63 0.13 9.52
CA THR A 93 4.08 0.21 9.78
C THR A 93 4.70 1.48 9.20
N THR A 94 6.01 1.66 9.40
CA THR A 94 6.81 2.72 8.80
C THR A 94 8.25 2.24 8.63
N ASP A 95 8.96 2.74 7.63
CA ASP A 95 10.40 2.45 7.50
C ASP A 95 11.23 3.25 8.52
N ASP A 96 10.76 4.42 8.95
CA ASP A 96 11.40 5.23 10.00
C ASP A 96 10.82 4.89 11.38
N GLN A 97 11.38 3.86 12.00
CA GLN A 97 11.00 3.42 13.34
C GLN A 97 11.45 4.38 14.46
N VAL A 98 12.33 5.36 14.17
CA VAL A 98 12.81 6.34 15.16
C VAL A 98 11.78 7.46 15.33
N THR A 99 11.36 8.04 14.21
CA THR A 99 10.32 9.09 14.21
C THR A 99 8.92 8.47 14.37
N GLY A 100 8.71 7.30 13.79
CA GLY A 100 7.40 6.67 13.73
C GLY A 100 6.44 7.38 12.77
N TRP A 101 5.28 6.78 12.59
CA TRP A 101 4.14 7.40 11.91
C TRP A 101 3.22 8.09 12.92
N GLY A 102 2.32 8.96 12.42
CA GLY A 102 1.52 9.86 13.25
C GLY A 102 0.32 9.23 13.97
N GLY A 103 0.11 7.92 13.79
CA GLY A 103 -1.00 7.16 14.42
C GLY A 103 -2.32 7.22 13.66
N ILE A 104 -3.27 6.38 14.09
CA ILE A 104 -4.67 6.41 13.64
C ILE A 104 -5.46 7.29 14.61
N ARG A 105 -6.21 8.24 14.05
CA ARG A 105 -7.19 9.04 14.79
C ARG A 105 -8.58 8.65 14.34
N ILE A 106 -9.38 8.13 15.27
CA ILE A 106 -10.78 7.78 15.04
C ILE A 106 -11.63 8.86 15.67
N ASP A 107 -12.35 9.63 14.86
CA ASP A 107 -13.31 10.61 15.35
C ASP A 107 -14.72 9.97 15.26
N SER A 108 -15.28 9.60 16.42
CA SER A 108 -16.64 9.07 16.48
C SER A 108 -17.66 10.21 16.30
N TYR A 109 -18.38 10.23 15.19
CA TYR A 109 -19.61 11.02 15.11
C TYR A 109 -20.73 10.29 15.87
N GLU A 110 -20.84 10.56 17.16
CA GLU A 110 -22.08 10.35 17.90
C GLU A 110 -23.15 11.23 17.24
N ILE A 111 -24.04 10.65 16.43
CA ILE A 111 -25.31 11.31 16.14
C ILE A 111 -26.09 11.26 17.46
N SER A 112 -25.83 12.23 18.33
CA SER A 112 -26.66 12.55 19.48
C SER A 112 -27.96 13.15 18.95
N ASN A 113 -28.86 12.31 18.44
CA ASN A 113 -30.28 12.61 18.22
C ASN A 113 -31.04 11.32 17.86
N LEU A 114 -31.37 10.54 18.89
CA LEU A 114 -32.64 9.80 18.97
C LEU A 114 -33.18 9.93 20.39
#